data_AF-A0A1I7UKJ2-F1
#
_entry.id   AF-A0A1I7UKJ2-F1
#
_cell.length_a   1.000
_cell.length_b   1.000
_cell.length_c   1.000
_cell.angle_alpha   90.00
_cell.angle_beta   90.00
_cell.angle_gamma   90.00
#
_symmetry.space_group_name_H-M   'P 1'
#
loop_
_entity.id
_entity.type
_entity.pdbx_description
1 polymer ?
#
loop_
_entity_poly.entity_id
_entity_poly.type
_entity_poly.pdbx_seq_one_letter_code
_entity_poly.pdbx_strand_id
1 'polypeptide(L)'
;MGVFWTGLKYVFTDFSCWTSTHGVPHIGMANAKWLRAFWILVVLVNVGLFVWQFITLLTNYLSFSVNTETTLQFAERTFPTVTICHLNPWKLTETKSVDPDMSSLIDAYNSYSSSAQFGLPASLTADRQQQANKWTLMYSERLKDKQYDVGF
;
A
#
# COMPACT_ATOMS: atom_id res chain seq x y z
N MET A 1 60.73 13.30 -24.91
CA MET A 1 59.28 12.99 -24.83
C MET A 1 58.90 11.64 -25.48
N GLY A 2 59.82 10.86 -26.07
CA GLY A 2 59.45 9.64 -26.83
C GLY A 2 59.44 8.32 -26.06
N VAL A 3 60.29 8.17 -25.03
CA VAL A 3 60.55 6.86 -24.40
C VAL A 3 59.33 6.31 -23.66
N PHE A 4 58.62 7.17 -22.93
CA PHE A 4 57.40 6.80 -22.21
C PHE A 4 56.30 6.31 -23.15
N TRP A 5 56.05 7.01 -24.26
CA TRP A 5 55.01 6.63 -25.23
C TRP A 5 55.35 5.35 -26.00
N THR A 6 56.64 5.12 -26.28
CA THR A 6 57.10 3.86 -26.88
C THR A 6 56.90 2.70 -25.91
N GLY A 7 57.24 2.89 -24.63
CA GLY A 7 56.97 1.89 -23.58
C GLY A 7 55.48 1.63 -23.39
N LEU A 8 54.66 2.68 -23.37
CA LEU A 8 53.21 2.58 -23.23
C LEU A 8 52.57 1.84 -24.41
N LYS A 9 53.01 2.12 -25.64
CA LYS A 9 52.58 1.37 -26.84
C LYS A 9 52.95 -0.11 -26.73
N TYR A 10 54.17 -0.42 -26.27
CA TYR A 10 54.62 -1.79 -26.11
C TYR A 10 53.72 -2.56 -25.12
N VAL A 11 53.47 -1.97 -23.95
CA VAL A 11 52.61 -2.56 -22.90
C VAL A 11 51.19 -2.79 -23.41
N PHE A 12 50.58 -1.81 -24.08
CA PHE A 12 49.21 -1.98 -24.59
C PHE A 12 49.12 -2.99 -25.73
N THR A 13 50.12 -3.06 -26.60
CA THR A 13 50.18 -4.07 -27.66
C THR A 13 50.36 -5.46 -27.07
N ASP A 14 51.25 -5.64 -26.10
CA ASP A 14 51.45 -6.92 -25.41
C ASP A 14 50.18 -7.37 -24.68
N PHE A 15 49.57 -6.48 -23.89
CA PHE A 15 48.30 -6.75 -23.22
C PHE A 15 47.20 -7.16 -24.21
N SER A 16 47.12 -6.52 -25.38
CA SER A 16 46.10 -6.85 -26.38
C SER A 16 46.23 -8.26 -26.95
N CYS A 17 47.42 -8.88 -26.91
CA CYS A 17 47.64 -10.24 -27.36
C CYS A 17 47.26 -11.30 -26.31
N TRP A 18 47.33 -10.96 -25.02
CA TRP A 18 47.17 -11.92 -23.92
C TRP A 18 45.86 -11.80 -23.15
N THR A 19 45.11 -10.71 -23.33
CA THR A 19 43.84 -10.50 -22.64
C THR A 19 42.76 -11.49 -23.09
N SER A 20 41.92 -11.93 -22.15
CA SER A 20 40.71 -12.71 -22.44
C SER A 20 39.55 -11.85 -22.96
N THR A 21 39.72 -10.52 -22.98
CA THR A 21 38.69 -9.60 -23.48
C THR A 21 38.56 -9.74 -24.99
N HIS A 22 37.40 -10.14 -25.50
CA HIS A 22 37.22 -10.42 -26.92
C HIS A 22 37.48 -9.23 -27.86
N GLY A 23 37.19 -7.99 -27.43
CA GLY A 23 37.30 -6.80 -28.30
C GLY A 23 38.70 -6.17 -28.40
N VAL A 24 39.54 -6.34 -27.38
CA VAL A 24 40.84 -5.66 -27.28
C VAL A 24 41.92 -6.25 -28.23
N PRO A 25 42.00 -7.58 -28.45
CA PRO A 25 42.91 -8.16 -29.43
C PRO A 25 42.66 -7.65 -30.85
N HIS A 26 41.40 -7.41 -31.22
CA HIS A 26 41.06 -6.85 -32.53
C HIS A 26 41.57 -5.41 -32.72
N ILE A 27 41.72 -4.62 -31.65
CA ILE A 27 42.33 -3.29 -31.69
C ILE A 27 43.85 -3.39 -31.91
N GLY A 28 44.50 -4.36 -31.26
CA GLY A 28 45.94 -4.59 -31.36
C GLY A 28 46.38 -5.17 -32.70
N MET A 29 45.59 -6.10 -33.26
CA MET A 29 45.86 -6.80 -34.52
C MET A 29 45.34 -6.07 -35.78
N ALA A 30 44.66 -4.92 -35.63
CA ALA A 30 44.12 -4.18 -36.77
C ALA A 30 45.23 -3.59 -37.65
N ASN A 31 45.32 -4.05 -38.90
CA ASN A 31 46.30 -3.58 -39.88
C ASN A 31 46.02 -2.16 -40.39
N ALA A 32 44.76 -1.71 -40.36
CA ALA A 32 44.34 -0.40 -40.85
C ALA A 32 43.83 0.51 -39.72
N LYS A 33 44.18 1.80 -39.78
CA LYS A 33 43.79 2.80 -38.75
C LYS A 33 42.27 2.93 -38.59
N TRP A 34 41.51 2.85 -39.68
CA TRP A 34 40.04 2.94 -39.63
C TRP A 34 39.42 1.72 -38.94
N LEU A 35 39.96 0.51 -39.18
CA LEU A 35 39.52 -0.72 -38.53
C LEU A 35 39.83 -0.68 -37.02
N ARG A 36 40.97 -0.12 -36.64
CA ARG A 36 41.32 0.10 -35.23
C ARG A 36 40.34 1.08 -34.56
N ALA A 37 39.99 2.18 -35.22
CA ALA A 37 39.01 3.13 -34.72
C ALA A 37 37.61 2.48 -34.56
N PHE A 38 37.21 1.65 -35.53
CA PHE A 38 35.98 0.86 -35.44
C PHE A 38 35.96 -0.05 -34.21
N TRP A 39 37.00 -0.85 -33.98
CA TRP A 39 37.04 -1.74 -32.82
C TRP A 39 37.11 -1.00 -31.49
N ILE A 40 37.77 0.16 -31.43
CA ILE A 40 37.73 1.04 -30.26
C ILE A 40 36.30 1.50 -29.98
N LEU A 41 35.57 1.96 -31.01
CA LEU A 41 34.17 2.36 -30.87
C LEU A 41 33.31 1.20 -30.35
N VAL A 42 33.45 0.01 -30.94
CA VAL A 42 32.72 -1.19 -30.52
C VAL A 42 32.97 -1.52 -29.04
N VAL A 43 34.23 -1.49 -28.60
CA VAL A 43 34.58 -1.73 -27.18
C VAL A 43 33.97 -0.65 -26.28
N LEU A 44 34.02 0.63 -26.66
CA LEU A 44 33.43 1.72 -25.88
C LEU A 44 31.90 1.57 -25.76
N VAL A 45 31.22 1.23 -26.85
CA VAL A 45 29.77 0.98 -26.83
C VAL A 45 29.43 -0.20 -25.93
N ASN A 46 30.16 -1.32 -26.06
CA ASN A 46 29.93 -2.49 -25.22
C ASN A 46 30.17 -2.22 -23.74
N VAL A 47 31.22 -1.46 -23.39
CA VAL A 47 31.47 -1.05 -22.00
C VAL A 47 30.36 -0.14 -21.49
N GLY A 48 29.89 0.81 -22.32
CA GLY A 48 28.77 1.68 -21.97
C GLY A 48 27.48 0.91 -21.69
N LEU A 49 27.13 -0.03 -22.57
CA LEU A 49 25.97 -0.91 -22.40
C LEU A 49 26.12 -1.82 -21.18
N PHE A 50 27.32 -2.36 -20.94
CA PHE A 50 27.61 -3.17 -19.76
C PHE A 50 27.40 -2.38 -18.46
N VAL A 51 27.93 -1.15 -18.38
CA VAL A 51 27.76 -0.30 -17.19
C VAL A 51 26.29 0.05 -16.99
N TRP A 52 25.57 0.42 -18.04
CA TRP A 52 24.14 0.69 -17.96
C TRP A 52 23.36 -0.53 -17.45
N GLN A 53 23.58 -1.70 -18.05
CA GLN A 53 22.94 -2.95 -17.65
C GLN A 53 23.28 -3.33 -16.21
N PHE A 54 24.54 -3.19 -15.81
CA PHE A 54 25.00 -3.49 -14.45
C PHE A 54 24.31 -2.60 -13.42
N ILE A 55 24.19 -1.29 -13.69
CA ILE A 55 23.46 -0.36 -12.82
C ILE A 55 21.99 -0.78 -12.72
N THR A 56 21.32 -1.06 -13.85
CA THR A 56 19.92 -1.50 -13.85
C THR A 56 19.70 -2.78 -13.04
N LEU A 57 20.57 -3.77 -13.19
CA LEU A 57 20.51 -5.01 -12.42
C LEU A 57 20.71 -4.74 -10.93
N LEU A 58 21.69 -3.92 -10.57
CA LEU A 58 21.97 -3.57 -9.19
C LEU A 58 20.80 -2.82 -8.53
N THR A 59 20.21 -1.86 -9.24
CA THR A 59 19.03 -1.12 -8.75
C THR A 59 17.82 -2.03 -8.59
N ASN A 60 17.61 -2.97 -9.52
CA ASN A 60 16.52 -3.93 -9.42
C ASN A 60 16.72 -4.89 -8.25
N TYR A 61 17.94 -5.38 -8.05
CA TYR A 61 18.27 -6.24 -6.92
C TYR A 61 18.05 -5.53 -5.58
N LEU A 62 18.55 -4.29 -5.44
CA LEU A 62 18.39 -3.48 -4.22
C LEU A 62 17.00 -2.86 -4.06
N SER A 63 16.10 -3.03 -5.03
CA SER A 63 14.70 -2.61 -4.89
C SER A 63 13.89 -3.54 -3.99
N PHE A 64 14.44 -4.72 -3.66
CA PHE A 64 13.79 -5.75 -2.84
C PHE A 64 12.34 -6.03 -3.26
N SER A 65 12.06 -5.99 -4.56
CA SER A 65 10.72 -6.24 -5.07
C SER A 65 10.31 -7.69 -4.80
N VAL A 66 9.08 -7.86 -4.31
CA VAL A 66 8.50 -9.17 -4.01
C VAL A 66 7.45 -9.48 -5.06
N ASN A 67 7.61 -10.62 -5.74
CA ASN A 67 6.60 -11.15 -6.64
C ASN A 67 5.66 -12.07 -5.85
N THR A 68 4.37 -11.76 -5.84
CA THR A 68 3.34 -12.61 -5.22
C THR A 68 2.68 -13.48 -6.28
N GLU A 69 2.89 -14.80 -6.23
CA GLU A 69 2.20 -15.75 -7.10
C GLU A 69 0.90 -16.23 -6.44
N THR A 70 -0.24 -15.95 -7.07
CA THR A 70 -1.55 -16.38 -6.58
C THR A 70 -1.97 -17.67 -7.27
N THR A 71 -1.72 -18.81 -6.64
CA THR A 71 -2.22 -20.11 -7.10
C THR A 71 -3.48 -20.50 -6.35
N LEU A 72 -4.52 -20.96 -7.04
CA LEU A 72 -5.71 -21.52 -6.42
C LEU A 72 -5.41 -22.93 -5.91
N GLN A 73 -5.47 -23.12 -4.60
CA GLN A 73 -5.37 -24.43 -3.96
C GLN A 73 -6.73 -24.82 -3.39
N PHE A 74 -7.27 -25.95 -3.86
CA PHE A 74 -8.52 -26.52 -3.36
C PHE A 74 -8.20 -27.52 -2.26
N ALA A 75 -8.19 -27.03 -1.02
CA ALA A 75 -8.04 -27.84 0.19
C ALA A 75 -9.27 -27.67 1.09
N GLU A 76 -9.56 -28.68 1.91
CA GLU A 76 -10.57 -28.58 2.96
C GLU A 76 -10.18 -27.44 3.93
N ARG A 77 -11.02 -26.41 4.02
CA ARG A 77 -10.76 -25.20 4.81
C ARG A 77 -11.63 -25.23 6.07
N THR A 78 -11.07 -24.77 7.18
CA THR A 78 -11.83 -24.53 8.41
C THR A 78 -12.92 -23.50 8.16
N PHE A 79 -14.14 -23.79 8.62
CA PHE A 79 -15.25 -22.86 8.53
C PHE A 79 -14.92 -21.57 9.32
N PRO A 80 -15.12 -20.37 8.76
CA PRO A 80 -14.74 -19.13 9.41
C PRO A 80 -15.68 -18.77 10.56
N THR A 81 -15.22 -17.91 11.46
CA THR A 81 -16.10 -17.30 12.46
C THR A 81 -17.04 -16.32 11.75
N VAL A 82 -18.33 -16.63 11.78
CA VAL A 82 -19.39 -15.76 11.26
C VAL A 82 -19.93 -14.93 12.42
N THR A 83 -19.75 -13.60 12.37
CA THR A 83 -20.35 -12.67 13.32
C THR A 83 -21.60 -12.04 12.70
N ILE A 84 -22.74 -12.22 13.37
CA ILE A 84 -24.02 -11.64 12.94
C ILE A 84 -24.41 -10.55 13.94
N CYS A 85 -24.58 -9.32 13.45
CA CYS A 85 -25.02 -8.19 14.25
C CYS A 85 -26.43 -7.78 13.84
N HIS A 86 -27.28 -7.52 14.83
CA HIS A 86 -28.54 -6.83 14.59
C HIS A 86 -28.26 -5.35 14.28
N LEU A 87 -28.89 -4.79 13.24
CA LEU A 87 -28.67 -3.40 12.84
C LEU A 87 -29.24 -2.39 13.84
N ASN A 88 -30.17 -2.81 14.70
CA ASN A 88 -30.75 -1.94 15.71
C ASN A 88 -29.78 -1.81 16.90
N PRO A 89 -29.27 -0.60 17.21
CA PRO A 89 -28.28 -0.40 18.27
C PRO A 89 -28.85 -0.50 19.69
N TRP A 90 -30.18 -0.57 19.87
CA TRP A 90 -30.81 -0.65 21.19
C TRP A 90 -32.09 -1.48 21.15
N LYS A 91 -32.49 -2.02 22.31
CA LYS A 91 -33.69 -2.86 22.45
C LYS A 91 -34.71 -2.14 23.33
N LEU A 92 -35.86 -1.78 22.75
CA LEU A 92 -36.91 -1.01 23.42
C LEU A 92 -37.31 -1.55 24.80
N THR A 93 -37.39 -2.87 24.97
CA THR A 93 -37.81 -3.50 26.24
C THR A 93 -36.81 -3.30 27.37
N GLU A 94 -35.52 -3.29 27.07
CA GLU A 94 -34.46 -3.14 28.09
C GLU A 94 -34.11 -1.67 28.31
N THR A 95 -34.18 -0.87 27.25
CA THR A 95 -33.75 0.52 27.28
C THR A 95 -34.57 1.39 28.24
N LYS A 96 -35.87 1.11 28.40
CA LYS A 96 -36.75 1.91 29.27
C LYS A 96 -36.38 1.81 30.76
N SER A 97 -35.81 0.70 31.22
CA SER A 97 -35.38 0.54 32.62
C SER A 97 -33.96 1.06 32.87
N VAL A 98 -33.11 1.10 31.85
CA VAL A 98 -31.68 1.46 31.98
C VAL A 98 -31.44 2.97 31.91
N ASP A 99 -32.18 3.69 31.07
CA ASP A 99 -31.99 5.13 30.88
C ASP A 99 -33.32 5.90 30.89
N PRO A 100 -33.60 6.68 31.95
CA PRO A 100 -34.87 7.41 32.09
C PRO A 100 -35.02 8.51 31.03
N ASP A 101 -33.92 9.13 30.58
CA ASP A 101 -33.95 10.15 29.53
C ASP A 101 -34.35 9.52 28.20
N MET A 102 -33.82 8.33 27.88
CA MET A 102 -34.21 7.58 26.70
C MET A 102 -35.68 7.15 26.74
N SER A 103 -36.19 6.73 27.90
CA SER A 103 -37.63 6.45 28.05
C SER A 103 -38.47 7.70 27.79
N SER A 104 -38.11 8.84 28.38
CA SER A 104 -38.87 10.08 28.19
C SER A 104 -38.84 10.60 26.75
N LEU A 105 -37.73 10.41 26.02
CA LEU A 105 -37.65 10.69 24.58
C LEU A 105 -38.59 9.79 23.78
N ILE A 106 -38.59 8.48 24.06
CA ILE A 106 -39.46 7.51 23.39
C ILE A 106 -40.93 7.85 23.65
N ASP A 107 -41.27 8.15 24.91
CA ASP A 107 -42.64 8.47 25.29
C ASP A 107 -43.09 9.80 24.67
N ALA A 108 -42.23 10.83 24.67
CA ALA A 108 -42.50 12.11 23.99
C ALA A 108 -42.61 11.97 22.46
N TYR A 109 -41.86 11.05 21.86
CA TYR A 109 -41.96 10.74 20.43
C TYR A 109 -43.31 10.09 20.11
N ASN A 110 -43.68 9.05 20.88
CA ASN A 110 -44.90 8.25 20.70
C ASN A 110 -46.19 8.99 21.07
N SER A 111 -46.15 9.94 22.02
CA SER A 111 -47.30 10.76 22.40
C SER A 111 -47.60 11.89 21.40
N TYR A 112 -46.75 12.08 20.38
CA TYR A 112 -46.83 13.18 19.42
C TYR A 112 -46.87 14.57 20.07
N SER A 113 -46.38 14.70 21.31
CA SER A 113 -46.33 16.00 22.01
C SER A 113 -45.08 16.78 21.62
N SER A 114 -45.16 18.11 21.73
CA SER A 114 -43.96 18.94 21.66
C SER A 114 -43.10 18.71 22.90
N SER A 115 -41.77 18.72 22.73
CA SER A 115 -40.85 18.67 23.86
C SER A 115 -39.77 19.75 23.70
N ALA A 116 -39.69 20.64 24.69
CA ALA A 116 -38.63 21.66 24.73
C ALA A 116 -37.26 21.04 25.00
N GLN A 117 -37.21 19.98 25.81
CA GLN A 117 -35.99 19.26 26.17
C GLN A 117 -35.30 18.60 24.96
N PHE A 118 -36.07 17.97 24.08
CA PHE A 118 -35.52 17.28 22.90
C PHE A 118 -35.69 18.10 21.61
N GLY A 119 -36.36 19.24 21.66
CA GLY A 119 -36.63 20.08 20.49
C GLY A 119 -37.58 19.41 19.48
N LEU A 120 -38.55 18.62 19.95
CA LEU A 120 -39.51 17.94 19.07
C LEU A 120 -40.73 18.83 18.80
N PRO A 121 -41.12 19.09 17.53
CA PRO A 121 -42.34 19.83 17.20
C PRO A 121 -43.58 18.93 17.35
N ALA A 122 -44.76 19.49 17.61
CA ALA A 122 -46.00 18.70 17.76
C ALA A 122 -46.47 18.02 16.45
N SER A 123 -45.96 18.45 15.29
CA SER A 123 -46.28 17.88 13.99
C SER A 123 -45.36 16.70 13.62
N LEU A 124 -45.91 15.69 12.93
CA LEU A 124 -45.15 14.57 12.35
C LEU A 124 -44.38 15.01 11.08
N THR A 125 -43.32 15.80 11.27
CA THR A 125 -42.43 16.24 10.18
C THR A 125 -41.20 15.36 10.08
N ALA A 126 -40.54 15.39 8.91
CA ALA A 126 -39.23 14.74 8.72
C ALA A 126 -38.20 15.24 9.75
N ASP A 127 -38.24 16.54 10.08
CA ASP A 127 -37.37 17.15 11.07
C ASP A 127 -37.56 16.54 12.47
N ARG A 128 -38.82 16.23 12.86
CA ARG A 128 -39.11 15.53 14.12
C ARG A 128 -38.42 14.16 14.15
N GLN A 129 -38.50 13.40 13.07
CA GLN A 129 -37.89 12.07 12.99
C GLN A 129 -36.35 12.16 13.00
N GLN A 130 -35.76 13.12 12.30
CA GLN A 130 -34.31 13.35 12.33
C GLN A 130 -33.82 13.74 13.73
N GLN A 131 -34.54 14.63 14.40
CA GLN A 131 -34.21 15.06 15.75
C GLN A 131 -34.33 13.89 16.75
N ALA A 132 -35.38 13.07 16.65
CA ALA A 132 -35.54 11.86 17.46
C ALA A 132 -34.43 10.83 17.20
N ASN A 133 -34.02 10.64 15.93
CA ASN A 133 -32.90 9.76 15.58
C ASN A 133 -31.58 10.27 16.16
N LYS A 134 -31.35 11.59 16.14
CA LYS A 134 -30.14 12.18 16.72
C LYS A 134 -30.05 11.91 18.23
N TRP A 135 -31.16 12.10 18.96
CA TRP A 135 -31.19 11.84 20.39
C TRP A 135 -31.09 10.35 20.72
N THR A 136 -31.80 9.48 20.00
CA THR A 136 -31.72 8.03 20.23
C THR A 136 -30.32 7.49 19.94
N LEU A 137 -29.61 8.02 18.93
CA LEU A 137 -28.20 7.69 18.70
C LEU A 137 -27.31 8.12 19.88
N MET A 138 -27.42 9.38 20.32
CA MET A 138 -26.66 9.88 21.48
C MET A 138 -26.91 9.05 22.75
N TYR A 139 -28.17 8.68 23.00
CA TYR A 139 -28.55 7.92 24.19
C TYR A 139 -28.18 6.44 24.06
N SER A 140 -28.12 5.89 22.85
CA SER A 140 -27.66 4.52 22.62
C SER A 140 -26.19 4.30 23.01
N GLU A 141 -25.34 5.33 22.90
CA GLU A 141 -23.96 5.25 23.38
C GLU A 141 -23.90 5.12 24.91
N ARG A 142 -24.75 5.86 25.65
CA ARG A 142 -24.84 5.70 27.12
C ARG A 142 -25.30 4.31 27.56
N LEU A 143 -26.15 3.67 26.76
CA LEU A 143 -26.59 2.30 27.04
C LEU A 143 -25.43 1.31 26.93
N LYS A 144 -24.45 1.56 26.04
CA LYS A 144 -23.25 0.71 25.97
C LYS A 144 -22.50 0.79 27.29
N ASP A 145 -22.17 1.98 27.76
CA ASP A 145 -21.42 2.18 29.01
C ASP A 145 -22.12 1.50 30.20
N LYS A 146 -23.41 1.77 30.36
CA LYS A 146 -24.22 1.16 31.43
C LYS A 146 -24.32 -0.36 31.31
N GLN A 147 -24.35 -0.91 30.10
CA GLN A 147 -24.41 -2.36 29.90
C GLN A 147 -23.09 -3.07 30.21
N TYR A 148 -21.94 -2.37 30.12
CA TYR A 148 -20.67 -2.89 30.62
C TYR A 148 -20.56 -2.84 32.15
N ASP A 149 -21.26 -1.92 32.81
CA ASP A 149 -21.26 -1.82 34.28
C ASP A 149 -22.09 -2.92 35.00
N VAL A 150 -23.03 -3.59 34.31
CA VAL A 150 -23.84 -4.71 34.86
C VAL A 150 -23.31 -6.10 34.53
N GLY A 151 -22.05 -6.26 34.12
CA GLY A 151 -21.52 -7.58 33.76
C GLY A 151 -20.00 -7.73 33.79
N PHE A 152 -19.44 -7.88 34.99
CA PHE A 152 -18.90 -9.16 35.50
C PHE A 152 -19.19 -9.30 36.99
#